data_AF-A0A6B3D3H2-F1
#
_entry.id   AF-A0A6B3D3H2-F1
#
_cell.length_a   1.000
_cell.length_b   1.000
_cell.length_c   1.000
_cell.angle_alpha   90.00
_cell.angle_beta   90.00
_cell.angle_gamma   90.00
#
_symmetry.space_group_name_H-M   'P 1'
#
loop_
_entity.id
_entity.type
_entity.pdbx_description
1 polymer ?
#
loop_
_entity_poly.entity_id
_entity_poly.type
_entity_poly.pdbx_seq_one_letter_code
_entity_poly.pdbx_strand_id
1 'polypeptide(L)' 'MTPTTRIPAPRTELPGVDLERVTFEQAKGWRCALCGTPLTSDRPLGTFTAARGLLTDPTELWACAPSCR' A
#
# COMPACT_ATOMS: atom_id res chain seq x y z
N MET A 1 11.30 31.50 -2.08
CA MET A 1 11.32 30.31 -2.95
C MET A 1 10.88 29.14 -2.10
N THR A 2 9.62 28.69 -2.26
CA THR A 2 9.07 27.58 -1.48
C THR A 2 9.59 26.27 -2.07
N PRO A 3 10.19 25.35 -1.28
CA PRO A 3 10.55 24.05 -1.83
C PRO A 3 9.26 23.33 -2.22
N THR A 4 9.09 23.05 -3.51
CA THR A 4 8.01 22.18 -3.98
C THR A 4 8.38 20.78 -3.54
N THR A 5 7.80 20.31 -2.44
CA THR A 5 7.89 18.90 -2.04
C THR A 5 7.32 18.06 -3.17
N ARG A 6 8.20 17.40 -3.92
CA ARG A 6 7.81 16.50 -5.01
C ARG A 6 7.20 15.27 -4.34
N ILE A 7 5.87 15.19 -4.31
CA ILE A 7 5.19 13.96 -3.88
C ILE A 7 5.63 12.86 -4.86
N PRO A 8 6.22 11.75 -4.39
CA PRO A 8 6.60 10.65 -5.26
C PRO A 8 5.37 10.17 -6.04
N ALA A 9 5.55 9.89 -7.34
CA ALA A 9 4.48 9.32 -8.14
C ALA A 9 4.02 7.98 -7.55
N PRO A 10 2.71 7.66 -7.61
CA PRO A 10 2.18 6.37 -7.19
C PRO A 10 2.86 5.23 -7.97
N ARG A 11 3.18 4.14 -7.28
CA ARG A 11 3.79 2.95 -7.88
C ARG A 11 2.71 2.00 -8.39
N THR A 12 3.01 1.27 -9.46
CA THR A 12 2.06 0.30 -10.06
C THR A 12 2.42 -1.15 -9.78
N GLU A 13 3.48 -1.39 -9.00
CA GLU A 13 3.99 -2.73 -8.73
C GLU A 13 4.47 -2.83 -7.27
N LEU A 14 4.11 -3.92 -6.61
CA LEU A 14 4.57 -4.30 -5.28
C LEU A 14 4.96 -5.79 -5.31
N PRO A 15 6.24 -6.15 -5.07
CA PRO A 15 6.67 -7.54 -5.17
C PRO A 15 5.84 -8.48 -4.29
N GLY A 16 5.33 -9.55 -4.91
CA GLY A 16 4.52 -10.57 -4.22
C GLY A 16 3.07 -10.17 -3.93
N VAL A 17 2.60 -9.02 -4.43
CA VAL A 17 1.20 -8.56 -4.27
C VAL A 17 0.58 -8.28 -5.62
N ASP A 18 -0.58 -8.88 -5.86
CA ASP A 18 -1.46 -8.50 -6.95
C ASP A 18 -2.30 -7.28 -6.51
N LEU A 19 -1.93 -6.09 -7.01
CA LEU A 19 -2.59 -4.83 -6.63
C LEU A 19 -4.05 -4.76 -7.03
N GLU A 20 -4.47 -5.46 -8.09
CA GLU A 20 -5.88 -5.49 -8.52
C GLU A 20 -6.74 -6.36 -7.60
N ARG A 21 -6.12 -7.22 -6.79
CA ARG A 21 -6.78 -8.14 -5.84
C ARG A 21 -6.60 -7.73 -4.38
N VAL A 22 -6.00 -6.57 -4.12
CA VAL A 22 -5.94 -6.01 -2.77
C VAL A 22 -7.37 -5.85 -2.24
N THR A 23 -7.59 -6.38 -1.04
CA THR A 23 -8.88 -6.32 -0.38
C THR A 23 -9.14 -4.94 0.21
N PHE A 24 -10.42 -4.64 0.50
CA PHE A 24 -10.80 -3.39 1.14
C PHE A 24 -10.06 -3.17 2.46
N GLU A 25 -9.94 -4.20 3.30
CA GLU A 25 -9.26 -4.11 4.59
C GLU A 25 -7.76 -3.84 4.45
N GLN A 26 -7.13 -4.34 3.38
CA GLN A 26 -5.73 -4.03 3.07
C GLN A 26 -5.56 -2.60 2.54
N ALA A 27 -6.44 -2.15 1.65
CA ALA A 27 -6.43 -0.78 1.13
C ALA A 27 -6.70 0.26 2.24
N LYS A 28 -7.48 -0.10 3.27
CA LYS A 28 -7.73 0.73 4.45
C LYS A 28 -6.61 0.70 5.49
N GLY A 29 -5.56 -0.10 5.29
CA GLY A 29 -4.49 -0.25 6.29
C GLY A 29 -4.93 -0.96 7.56
N TRP A 30 -5.98 -1.79 7.52
CA TRP A 30 -6.38 -2.63 8.65
C TRP A 30 -5.68 -3.99 8.63
N ARG A 31 -5.30 -4.44 7.44
CA ARG A 31 -4.57 -5.68 7.22
C ARG A 31 -3.35 -5.43 6.38
N CYS A 32 -2.30 -6.19 6.65
CA CYS A 32 -1.04 -6.11 5.92
C CYS A 32 -1.27 -6.38 4.42
N ALA A 33 -0.78 -5.48 3.58
CA ALA A 33 -0.85 -5.64 2.12
C ALA A 33 -0.08 -6.89 1.63
N LEU A 34 0.92 -7.37 2.39
CA LEU A 34 1.77 -8.50 2.01
C LEU A 34 1.20 -9.85 2.46
N CYS A 35 0.89 -10.01 3.76
CA CYS A 35 0.47 -11.30 4.32
C CYS A 35 -1.02 -11.36 4.69
N GLY A 36 -1.73 -10.23 4.58
CA GLY A 36 -3.14 -10.16 4.94
C GLY A 36 -3.41 -10.31 6.43
N THR A 37 -2.45 -10.33 7.36
CA THR A 37 -2.73 -10.38 8.81
C THR A 37 -3.21 -9.01 9.31
N PRO A 38 -4.11 -8.93 10.32
CA PRO A 38 -4.46 -7.66 10.97
C PRO A 38 -3.21 -6.91 11.45
N LEU A 39 -3.17 -5.60 11.19
CA LEU A 39 -2.05 -4.76 11.59
C LEU A 39 -2.19 -4.37 13.06
N THR A 40 -1.19 -4.72 13.87
CA THR A 40 -1.04 -4.26 15.26
C THR A 40 0.12 -3.28 15.41
N SER A 41 1.15 -3.44 14.58
CA SER A 41 2.21 -2.48 14.32
C SER A 41 2.51 -2.52 12.83
N ASP A 42 2.69 -1.37 12.22
CA ASP A 42 2.78 -1.23 10.77
C ASP A 42 3.96 -0.37 10.31
N ARG A 43 4.27 -0.52 9.02
CA ARG A 43 5.21 0.33 8.29
C ARG A 43 4.60 0.71 6.94
N PRO A 44 4.81 1.93 6.46
CA PRO A 44 4.35 2.33 5.13
C PRO A 44 5.17 1.61 4.06
N LEU A 45 4.50 1.15 3.01
CA LEU A 45 5.14 0.64 1.78
C LEU A 45 5.25 1.73 0.70
N GLY A 46 4.45 2.78 0.84
CA GLY A 46 4.29 3.86 -0.12
C GLY A 46 2.90 3.89 -0.75
N THR A 47 2.73 4.78 -1.71
CA THR A 47 1.47 4.96 -2.44
C THR A 47 1.46 4.14 -3.72
N PHE A 48 0.39 3.40 -3.96
CA PHE A 48 0.21 2.51 -5.09
C PHE A 48 -1.08 2.81 -5.85
N THR A 49 -1.09 2.47 -7.14
CA THR A 49 -2.29 2.50 -7.98
C THR A 49 -2.30 1.30 -8.91
N ALA A 50 -3.49 0.89 -9.37
CA ALA A 50 -3.69 -0.18 -10.32
C ALA A 50 -4.77 0.21 -11.34
N ALA A 51 -4.74 -0.42 -12.52
CA ALA A 51 -5.72 -0.13 -13.57
C ALA A 51 -7.15 -0.59 -13.20
N ARG A 52 -7.27 -1.53 -12.26
CA ARG A 52 -8.52 -2.13 -11.80
C ARG A 52 -8.49 -2.38 -10.30
N GLY A 53 -9.61 -2.87 -9.76
CA GLY A 53 -9.75 -3.19 -8.35
C GLY A 53 -9.94 -1.95 -7.50
N LEU A 54 -9.49 -2.00 -6.24
CA LEU A 54 -9.72 -0.93 -5.27
C LEU A 54 -8.68 0.19 -5.32
N LEU A 55 -7.54 -0.02 -6.00
CA LEU A 55 -6.44 0.93 -6.08
C LEU A 55 -6.48 1.78 -7.36
N THR A 56 -7.67 2.01 -7.92
CA THR A 56 -7.81 2.90 -9.09
C THR A 56 -7.41 4.34 -8.78
N ASP A 57 -7.51 4.73 -7.51
CA ASP A 57 -6.94 5.97 -6.99
C ASP A 57 -5.64 5.69 -6.19
N PRO A 58 -4.68 6.62 -6.19
CA PRO A 58 -3.46 6.51 -5.39
C PRO A 58 -3.75 6.23 -3.91
N THR A 59 -3.35 5.05 -3.44
CA THR A 59 -3.66 4.55 -2.11
C THR A 59 -2.38 4.17 -1.38
N GLU A 60 -2.21 4.65 -0.15
CA GLU A 60 -1.09 4.23 0.69
C GLU A 60 -1.31 2.82 1.23
N LEU A 61 -0.33 1.93 1.03
CA LEU A 61 -0.36 0.57 1.54
C LEU A 61 0.59 0.39 2.73
N TRP A 62 0.19 -0.50 3.63
CA TRP A 62 0.87 -0.75 4.91
C TRP A 62 1.20 -2.22 5.06
N ALA A 63 2.32 -2.52 5.70
CA ALA A 63 2.74 -3.88 6.03
C ALA A 63 3.03 -4.02 7.52
N CYS A 64 3.10 -5.25 8.02
CA CYS A 64 3.48 -5.54 9.40
C CYS A 64 4.83 -4.89 9.78
N ALA A 65 5.00 -4.52 11.03
CA ALA A 65 6.30 -4.25 11.63
C ALA A 65 6.46 -5.16 12.88
N PRO A 66 7.46 -6.05 12.94
CA PRO A 66 8.51 -6.33 11.94
C PRO A 66 7.97 -7.00 10.66
N SER A 67 8.87 -7.26 9.70
CA SER A 67 8.53 -7.90 8.43
C SER A 67 7.78 -9.22 8.60
N CYS A 68 6.88 -9.48 7.65
CA CYS A 68 6.11 -10.72 7.58
C CYS A 68 7.06 -11.93 7.55
N ARG A 69 6.62 -13.02 8.17
CA ARG A 69 7.32 -14.31 8.13
C ARG A 69 7.01 -15.06 6.86
#